data_AF-A0A848J113-F1
#
_entry.id   AF-A0A848J113-F1
#
_cell.length_a   1.000
_cell.length_b   1.000
_cell.length_c   1.000
_cell.angle_alpha   90.00
_cell.angle_beta   90.00
_cell.angle_gamma   90.00
#
_symmetry.space_group_name_H-M   'P 1'
#
loop_
_entity.id
_entity.type
_entity.pdbx_description
1 polymer ?
#
loop_
_entity_poly.entity_id
_entity_poly.type
_entity_poly.pdbx_seq_one_letter_code
_entity_poly.pdbx_strand_id
1 'polypeptide(L)'
;MKRFYIITIYILVHLTVNGQNPFKVVLDAAARGEQMPYLKKDDYAQLNNAQLNEIINYPVDTVQSLLETKVSLLGKICANSTNEAIVYRSAQNLILIVEDTSSLISDGALYRSLSLVPASVIDQNFRQIFNNRFSTDLVWQKDNRLIKLAGYYGNDQTKGALINIYSEEGNAQKIKWSALLAASRLNVTEATDKIIQIANINSLNSNVYHELVPDLLYTRNTKVYQWLFNQLKVAEKRCSYYRESGKVPIQCGYPLMEDMAAYIKDYPIEHDGNLILVNDYESALNELIIWADSVKDSFSIDRSIF
;
A
#
# COMPACT_ATOMS: atom_id res chain seq x y z
N MET A 1 28.09 -26.69 24.83
CA MET A 1 26.76 -26.70 24.18
C MET A 1 26.88 -25.96 22.84
N LYS A 2 27.12 -26.68 21.73
CA LYS A 2 27.36 -26.09 20.40
C LYS A 2 26.00 -25.83 19.73
N ARG A 3 25.71 -24.57 19.39
CA ARG A 3 24.53 -24.20 18.58
C ARG A 3 24.79 -24.60 17.13
N PHE A 4 24.01 -25.54 16.61
CA PHE A 4 23.97 -25.84 15.19
C PHE A 4 23.22 -24.72 14.47
N TYR A 5 23.89 -24.01 13.56
CA TYR A 5 23.24 -23.13 12.60
C TYR A 5 22.72 -24.00 11.46
N ILE A 6 21.41 -24.12 11.34
CA ILE A 6 20.76 -24.67 10.15
C ILE A 6 20.85 -23.57 9.09
N ILE A 7 21.79 -23.73 8.16
CA ILE A 7 21.87 -22.91 6.94
C ILE A 7 20.82 -23.49 5.98
N THR A 8 19.66 -22.86 5.88
CA THR A 8 18.69 -23.17 4.84
C THR A 8 19.23 -22.63 3.51
N ILE A 9 19.85 -23.51 2.72
CA ILE A 9 20.34 -23.19 1.38
C ILE A 9 19.11 -23.06 0.47
N TYR A 10 18.73 -21.82 0.13
CA TYR A 10 17.77 -21.56 -0.93
C TYR A 10 18.43 -21.85 -2.28
N ILE A 11 18.19 -23.04 -2.82
CA ILE A 11 18.57 -23.34 -4.20
C ILE A 11 17.57 -22.60 -5.11
N LEU A 12 18.03 -21.50 -5.71
CA LEU A 12 17.35 -20.83 -6.81
C LEU A 12 17.39 -21.76 -8.03
N VAL A 13 16.39 -22.63 -8.16
CA VAL A 13 16.20 -23.41 -9.37
C VAL A 13 15.68 -22.45 -10.46
N HIS A 14 16.59 -21.98 -11.30
CA HIS A 14 16.22 -21.29 -12.53
C HIS A 14 15.66 -22.31 -13.52
N LEU A 15 14.33 -22.42 -13.51
CA LEU A 15 13.58 -23.22 -14.47
C LEU A 15 13.50 -22.45 -15.79
N THR A 16 14.50 -22.62 -16.66
CA THR A 16 14.29 -22.50 -18.11
C THR A 16 13.59 -23.78 -18.57
N VAL A 17 12.31 -23.95 -18.20
CA VAL A 17 11.55 -25.13 -18.61
C VAL A 17 11.17 -24.95 -20.07
N ASN A 18 11.97 -25.52 -20.98
CA ASN A 18 11.60 -25.96 -22.34
C ASN A 18 10.32 -25.34 -22.95
N GLY A 19 10.29 -24.02 -23.16
CA GLY A 19 9.17 -23.32 -23.81
C GLY A 19 7.83 -23.36 -23.05
N GLN A 20 7.78 -23.82 -21.79
CA GLN A 20 6.57 -23.79 -20.99
C GLN A 20 6.29 -22.38 -20.45
N ASN A 21 5.01 -22.03 -20.34
CA ASN A 21 4.58 -20.79 -19.73
C ASN A 21 4.98 -20.78 -18.24
N PRO A 22 5.89 -19.89 -17.79
CA PRO A 22 6.39 -19.93 -16.41
C PRO A 22 5.29 -19.70 -15.36
N PHE A 23 4.24 -18.97 -15.72
CA PHE A 23 3.07 -18.76 -14.85
C PHE A 23 2.27 -20.05 -14.62
N LYS A 24 2.14 -20.89 -15.65
CA LYS A 24 1.49 -22.20 -15.53
C LYS A 24 2.28 -23.10 -14.58
N VAL A 25 3.61 -23.12 -14.69
CA VAL A 25 4.48 -23.91 -13.79
C VAL A 25 4.26 -23.53 -12.33
N VAL A 26 4.10 -22.24 -12.04
CA VAL A 26 3.78 -21.75 -10.68
C VAL A 26 2.40 -22.25 -10.22
N LEU A 27 1.38 -22.17 -11.07
CA LEU A 27 0.03 -22.65 -10.75
C LEU A 27 0.00 -24.18 -10.55
N ASP A 28 0.68 -24.93 -11.43
CA ASP A 28 0.81 -26.38 -11.34
C ASP A 28 1.51 -26.80 -10.03
N ALA A 29 2.57 -26.09 -9.62
CA ALA A 29 3.25 -26.33 -8.34
C ALA A 29 2.33 -26.02 -7.15
N ALA A 30 1.60 -24.90 -7.19
CA ALA A 30 0.66 -24.53 -6.14
C ALA A 30 -0.51 -25.53 -6.00
N ALA A 31 -0.99 -26.08 -7.12
CA ALA A 31 -2.01 -27.12 -7.14
C ALA A 31 -1.54 -28.43 -6.48
N ARG A 32 -0.25 -28.75 -6.58
CA ARG A 32 0.36 -29.91 -5.91
C ARG A 32 0.81 -29.64 -4.48
N GLY A 33 0.63 -28.42 -3.96
CA GLY A 33 1.13 -28.02 -2.64
C GLY A 33 2.65 -27.96 -2.55
N GLU A 34 3.32 -27.78 -3.69
CA GLU A 34 4.78 -27.70 -3.79
C GLU A 34 5.30 -26.27 -3.58
N GLN A 35 6.61 -26.15 -3.40
CA GLN A 35 7.27 -24.85 -3.40
C GLN A 35 7.13 -24.19 -4.78
N MET A 36 6.49 -23.02 -4.80
CA MET A 36 6.32 -22.23 -6.02
C MET A 36 7.68 -21.72 -6.55
N PRO A 37 7.97 -21.90 -7.85
CA PRO A 37 9.10 -21.27 -8.50
C PRO A 37 9.05 -19.74 -8.38
N TYR A 38 10.22 -19.12 -8.33
CA TYR A 38 10.34 -17.67 -8.34
C TYR A 38 10.21 -17.12 -9.78
N LEU A 39 9.34 -16.14 -9.96
CA LEU A 39 9.23 -15.36 -11.20
C LEU A 39 9.99 -14.04 -11.07
N LYS A 40 10.77 -13.71 -12.10
CA LYS A 40 11.51 -12.45 -12.23
C LYS A 40 10.56 -11.34 -12.66
N LYS A 41 10.95 -10.08 -12.40
CA LYS A 41 10.20 -8.90 -12.86
C LYS A 41 9.96 -8.94 -14.38
N ASP A 42 10.97 -9.35 -15.15
CA ASP A 42 10.90 -9.43 -16.62
C ASP A 42 9.87 -10.46 -17.12
N ASP A 43 9.59 -11.52 -16.35
CA ASP A 43 8.57 -12.52 -16.71
C ASP A 43 7.17 -11.87 -16.76
N TYR A 44 6.90 -10.94 -15.85
CA TYR A 44 5.64 -10.17 -15.82
C TYR A 44 5.59 -9.13 -16.93
N ALA A 45 6.71 -8.49 -17.26
CA ALA A 45 6.78 -7.48 -18.32
C ALA A 45 6.57 -8.09 -19.72
N GLN A 46 6.96 -9.35 -19.92
CA GLN A 46 6.84 -10.07 -21.20
C GLN A 46 5.55 -10.89 -21.34
N LEU A 47 4.68 -10.89 -20.33
CA LEU A 47 3.45 -11.66 -20.34
C LEU A 47 2.54 -11.22 -21.50
N ASN A 48 1.94 -12.19 -22.21
CA ASN A 48 1.00 -11.95 -23.31
C ASN A 48 -0.44 -12.39 -22.99
N ASN A 49 -1.39 -12.07 -23.87
CA ASN A 49 -2.81 -12.39 -23.67
C ASN A 49 -3.12 -13.89 -23.55
N ALA A 50 -2.38 -14.77 -24.24
CA ALA A 50 -2.59 -16.21 -24.16
C ALA A 50 -2.17 -16.74 -22.78
N GLN A 51 -1.03 -16.27 -22.26
CA GLN A 51 -0.57 -16.60 -20.92
C GLN A 51 -1.51 -16.04 -19.85
N LEU A 52 -2.02 -14.82 -20.01
CA LEU A 52 -3.03 -14.27 -19.10
C LEU A 52 -4.29 -15.12 -19.06
N ASN A 53 -4.77 -15.56 -20.23
CA ASN A 53 -5.94 -16.43 -20.34
C ASN A 53 -5.71 -17.77 -19.64
N GLU A 54 -4.49 -18.32 -19.72
CA GLU A 54 -4.15 -19.54 -19.01
C GLU A 54 -4.21 -19.35 -17.49
N ILE A 55 -3.76 -18.21 -16.96
CA ILE A 55 -3.88 -17.89 -15.52
C ILE A 55 -5.35 -17.72 -15.12
N ILE A 56 -6.11 -16.93 -15.88
CA ILE A 56 -7.52 -16.62 -15.59
C ILE A 56 -8.38 -17.88 -15.65
N ASN A 57 -8.17 -18.72 -16.66
CA ASN A 57 -8.97 -19.93 -16.87
C ASN A 57 -8.36 -21.16 -16.20
N TYR A 58 -7.26 -21.01 -15.45
CA TYR A 58 -6.68 -22.12 -14.71
C TYR A 58 -7.74 -22.67 -13.75
N PRO A 59 -8.03 -23.99 -13.81
CA PRO A 59 -9.03 -24.61 -12.95
C PRO A 59 -8.72 -24.32 -11.49
N VAL A 60 -9.58 -23.53 -10.85
CA VAL A 60 -9.47 -23.26 -9.42
C VAL A 60 -10.29 -24.31 -8.73
N ASP A 61 -9.64 -25.44 -8.47
CA ASP A 61 -10.16 -26.47 -7.58
C ASP A 61 -10.46 -25.88 -6.20
N THR A 62 -11.04 -26.68 -5.29
CA THR A 62 -11.28 -26.31 -3.88
C THR A 62 -9.99 -26.14 -3.05
N VAL A 63 -8.83 -25.97 -3.70
CA VAL A 63 -7.52 -25.84 -3.06
C VAL A 63 -7.21 -24.36 -2.81
N GLN A 64 -7.29 -23.95 -1.54
CA GLN A 64 -7.00 -22.57 -1.10
C GLN A 64 -5.66 -22.04 -1.60
N SER A 65 -4.57 -22.82 -1.52
CA SER A 65 -3.23 -22.38 -1.92
C SER A 65 -3.14 -21.98 -3.39
N LEU A 66 -3.87 -22.68 -4.27
CA LEU A 66 -3.92 -22.39 -5.69
C LEU A 66 -4.63 -21.06 -5.95
N LEU A 67 -5.78 -20.84 -5.31
CA LEU A 67 -6.55 -19.63 -5.47
C LEU A 67 -5.80 -18.40 -4.93
N GLU A 68 -5.14 -18.52 -3.77
CA GLU A 68 -4.25 -17.46 -3.25
C GLU A 68 -3.07 -17.17 -4.18
N THR A 69 -2.49 -18.21 -4.79
CA THR A 69 -1.40 -18.06 -5.77
C THR A 69 -1.88 -17.32 -7.02
N LYS A 70 -3.06 -17.70 -7.56
CA LYS A 70 -3.68 -17.03 -8.71
C LYS A 70 -3.92 -15.55 -8.43
N VAL A 71 -4.51 -15.22 -7.28
CA VAL A 71 -4.74 -13.83 -6.84
C VAL A 71 -3.42 -13.07 -6.71
N SER A 72 -2.40 -13.69 -6.11
CA SER A 72 -1.07 -13.08 -6.00
C SER A 72 -0.42 -12.82 -7.36
N LEU A 73 -0.56 -13.75 -8.33
CA LEU A 73 -0.04 -13.56 -9.68
C LEU A 73 -0.74 -12.39 -10.37
N LEU A 74 -2.07 -12.31 -10.32
CA LEU A 74 -2.82 -11.19 -10.92
C LEU A 74 -2.39 -9.84 -10.32
N GLY A 75 -2.22 -9.73 -9.00
CA GLY A 75 -1.72 -8.51 -8.36
C GLY A 75 -0.31 -8.13 -8.82
N LYS A 76 0.60 -9.11 -8.92
CA LYS A 76 1.96 -8.87 -9.42
C LYS A 76 1.98 -8.50 -10.91
N ILE A 77 1.09 -9.05 -11.71
CA ILE A 77 0.91 -8.66 -13.12
C ILE A 77 0.47 -7.19 -13.19
N CYS A 78 -0.49 -6.77 -12.36
CA CYS A 78 -0.91 -5.37 -12.29
C CYS A 78 0.27 -4.41 -11.98
N ALA A 79 1.17 -4.80 -11.07
CA ALA A 79 2.30 -3.96 -10.68
C ALA A 79 3.48 -3.95 -11.66
N ASN A 80 3.68 -5.02 -12.45
CA ASN A 80 4.93 -5.22 -13.20
C ASN A 80 4.76 -5.36 -14.71
N SER A 81 3.55 -5.55 -15.24
CA SER A 81 3.32 -5.59 -16.69
C SER A 81 3.42 -4.19 -17.28
N THR A 82 4.10 -4.07 -18.42
CA THR A 82 4.14 -2.83 -19.21
C THR A 82 2.98 -2.71 -20.21
N ASN A 83 2.17 -3.76 -20.35
CA ASN A 83 1.00 -3.78 -21.24
C ASN A 83 -0.26 -3.40 -20.47
N GLU A 84 -0.78 -2.20 -20.73
CA GLU A 84 -1.95 -1.65 -20.04
C GLU A 84 -3.21 -2.51 -20.18
N ALA A 85 -3.44 -3.14 -21.33
CA ALA A 85 -4.60 -4.01 -21.53
C ALA A 85 -4.53 -5.27 -20.65
N ILE A 86 -3.32 -5.82 -20.45
CA ILE A 86 -3.08 -6.95 -19.54
C ILE A 86 -3.26 -6.52 -18.09
N VAL A 87 -2.77 -5.33 -17.71
CA VAL A 87 -2.97 -4.76 -16.36
C VAL A 87 -4.45 -4.58 -16.08
N TYR A 88 -5.19 -3.96 -17.01
CA TYR A 88 -6.63 -3.76 -16.89
C TYR A 88 -7.37 -5.09 -16.74
N ARG A 89 -7.13 -6.07 -17.62
CA ARG A 89 -7.77 -7.39 -17.54
C ARG A 89 -7.44 -8.13 -16.24
N SER A 90 -6.21 -8.00 -15.74
CA SER A 90 -5.80 -8.59 -14.46
C SER A 90 -6.55 -7.96 -13.29
N ALA A 91 -6.69 -6.63 -13.28
CA ALA A 91 -7.47 -5.90 -12.28
C ALA A 91 -8.95 -6.28 -12.31
N GLN A 92 -9.55 -6.41 -13.50
CA GLN A 92 -10.94 -6.85 -13.64
C GLN A 92 -11.14 -8.28 -13.12
N ASN A 93 -10.17 -9.17 -13.31
CA ASN A 93 -10.27 -10.53 -12.74
C ASN A 93 -10.08 -10.56 -11.22
N LEU A 94 -9.21 -9.71 -10.67
CA LEU A 94 -9.09 -9.54 -9.23
C LEU A 94 -10.40 -9.08 -8.60
N ILE A 95 -11.10 -8.12 -9.22
CA ILE A 95 -12.35 -7.62 -8.63
C ILE A 95 -13.53 -8.59 -8.79
N LEU A 96 -13.57 -9.40 -9.85
CA LEU A 96 -14.56 -10.49 -9.95
C LEU A 96 -14.36 -11.53 -8.83
N ILE A 97 -13.12 -11.78 -8.43
CA ILE A 97 -12.83 -12.66 -7.28
C ILE A 97 -13.32 -12.05 -5.96
N VAL A 98 -13.35 -10.71 -5.84
CA VAL A 98 -13.94 -10.02 -4.66
C VAL A 98 -15.45 -10.25 -4.56
N GLU A 99 -16.13 -10.31 -5.70
CA GLU A 99 -17.57 -10.55 -5.77
C GLU A 99 -17.94 -11.98 -5.35
N ASP A 100 -17.02 -12.94 -5.53
CA ASP A 100 -17.21 -14.33 -5.12
C ASP A 100 -17.11 -14.49 -3.59
N THR A 101 -18.28 -14.42 -2.95
CA THR A 101 -18.48 -14.56 -1.50
C THR A 101 -18.14 -15.96 -0.96
N SER A 102 -17.96 -16.95 -1.84
CA SER A 102 -17.63 -18.33 -1.47
C SER A 102 -16.13 -18.62 -1.41
N SER A 103 -15.30 -17.63 -1.75
CA SER A 103 -13.90 -17.86 -2.01
C SER A 103 -13.14 -18.28 -0.74
N LEU A 104 -12.39 -19.38 -0.84
CA LEU A 104 -11.45 -19.86 0.18
C LEU A 104 -10.23 -18.92 0.36
N ILE A 105 -10.30 -17.69 -0.13
CA ILE A 105 -9.18 -16.75 -0.17
C ILE A 105 -9.05 -16.09 1.18
N SER A 106 -7.85 -16.10 1.74
CA SER A 106 -7.58 -15.24 2.88
C SER A 106 -7.67 -13.76 2.47
N ASP A 107 -8.37 -12.96 3.28
CA ASP A 107 -8.44 -11.50 3.14
C ASP A 107 -7.04 -10.85 3.01
N GLY A 108 -6.02 -11.47 3.61
CA GLY A 108 -4.63 -11.05 3.48
C GLY A 108 -4.05 -11.21 2.07
N ALA A 109 -4.35 -12.31 1.36
CA ALA A 109 -3.91 -12.51 -0.02
C ALA A 109 -4.61 -11.52 -0.96
N LEU A 110 -5.89 -11.29 -0.72
CA LEU A 110 -6.68 -10.33 -1.48
C LEU A 110 -6.18 -8.90 -1.28
N TYR A 111 -6.00 -8.46 -0.02
CA TYR A 111 -5.45 -7.15 0.31
C TYR A 111 -4.13 -6.88 -0.43
N ARG A 112 -3.16 -7.80 -0.32
CA ARG A 112 -1.84 -7.66 -0.96
C ARG A 112 -1.93 -7.51 -2.47
N SER A 113 -2.91 -8.15 -3.09
CA SER A 113 -3.03 -8.17 -4.55
C SER A 113 -3.79 -6.96 -5.06
N LEU A 114 -4.83 -6.53 -4.34
CA LEU A 114 -5.56 -5.29 -4.63
C LEU A 114 -4.63 -4.08 -4.44
N SER A 115 -3.82 -4.00 -3.37
CA SER A 115 -2.89 -2.88 -3.15
C SER A 115 -1.88 -2.64 -4.27
N LEU A 116 -1.70 -3.61 -5.17
CA LEU A 116 -0.82 -3.53 -6.34
C LEU A 116 -1.53 -3.06 -7.62
N VAL A 117 -2.86 -2.88 -7.59
CA VAL A 117 -3.63 -2.40 -8.74
C VAL A 117 -3.40 -0.90 -8.93
N PRO A 118 -2.85 -0.45 -10.07
CA PRO A 118 -2.59 0.96 -10.30
C PRO A 118 -3.89 1.73 -10.50
N ALA A 119 -3.94 2.99 -10.05
CA ALA A 119 -5.16 3.80 -10.13
C ALA A 119 -5.69 4.00 -11.55
N SER A 120 -4.81 3.92 -12.57
CA SER A 120 -5.16 4.10 -13.98
C SER A 120 -6.16 3.08 -14.52
N VAL A 121 -6.24 1.89 -13.91
CA VAL A 121 -7.16 0.81 -14.34
C VAL A 121 -8.38 0.65 -13.43
N ILE A 122 -8.54 1.51 -12.42
CA ILE A 122 -9.63 1.46 -11.45
C ILE A 122 -10.81 2.29 -11.97
N ASP A 123 -11.67 1.62 -12.73
CA ASP A 123 -12.91 2.21 -13.25
C ASP A 123 -14.05 2.21 -12.20
N GLN A 124 -15.20 2.75 -12.61
CA GLN A 124 -16.38 2.85 -11.75
C GLN A 124 -16.94 1.48 -11.35
N ASN A 125 -16.88 0.49 -12.25
CA ASN A 125 -17.36 -0.86 -11.98
C ASN A 125 -16.51 -1.54 -10.91
N PHE A 126 -15.18 -1.43 -11.02
CA PHE A 126 -14.24 -1.92 -10.02
C PHE A 126 -14.56 -1.35 -8.63
N ARG A 127 -14.73 -0.03 -8.55
CA ARG A 127 -15.08 0.66 -7.29
C ARG A 127 -16.41 0.19 -6.75
N GLN A 128 -17.42 0.03 -7.60
CA GLN A 128 -18.75 -0.39 -7.19
C GLN A 128 -18.73 -1.80 -6.58
N ILE A 129 -18.07 -2.76 -7.24
CA ILE A 129 -17.96 -4.13 -6.72
C ILE A 129 -17.21 -4.13 -5.37
N PHE A 130 -16.07 -3.43 -5.28
CA PHE A 130 -15.31 -3.34 -4.04
C PHE A 130 -16.15 -2.72 -2.92
N ASN A 131 -16.79 -1.57 -3.18
CA ASN A 131 -17.54 -0.83 -2.18
C ASN A 131 -18.80 -1.59 -1.73
N ASN A 132 -19.48 -2.29 -2.63
CA ASN A 132 -20.61 -3.16 -2.27
C ASN A 132 -20.17 -4.28 -1.32
N ARG A 133 -19.04 -4.93 -1.63
CA ARG A 133 -18.48 -5.97 -0.76
C ARG A 133 -18.11 -5.39 0.60
N PHE A 134 -17.36 -4.29 0.63
CA PHE A 134 -16.92 -3.65 1.87
C PHE A 134 -18.11 -3.17 2.72
N SER A 135 -19.15 -2.60 2.11
CA SER A 135 -20.33 -2.11 2.84
C SER A 135 -21.20 -3.23 3.43
N THR A 136 -21.15 -4.44 2.88
CA THR A 136 -22.03 -5.56 3.29
C THR A 136 -21.32 -6.61 4.15
N ASP A 137 -20.00 -6.73 4.06
CA ASP A 137 -19.23 -7.72 4.81
C ASP A 137 -18.64 -7.13 6.11
N LEU A 138 -19.17 -7.57 7.25
CA LEU A 138 -18.70 -7.15 8.59
C LEU A 138 -17.29 -7.64 8.94
N VAL A 139 -16.80 -8.73 8.33
CA VAL A 139 -15.43 -9.22 8.50
C VAL A 139 -14.46 -8.23 7.85
N TRP A 140 -14.78 -7.74 6.66
CA TRP A 140 -13.98 -6.73 5.95
C TRP A 140 -13.91 -5.42 6.74
N GLN A 141 -15.01 -5.02 7.36
CA GLN A 141 -15.08 -3.84 8.22
C GLN A 141 -14.32 -4.01 9.56
N LYS A 142 -13.81 -5.21 9.85
CA LYS A 142 -12.96 -5.53 11.00
C LYS A 142 -11.51 -5.82 10.63
N ASP A 143 -11.12 -5.69 9.36
CA ASP A 143 -9.72 -5.80 8.93
C ASP A 143 -9.17 -4.41 8.59
N ASN A 144 -8.17 -3.96 9.38
CA ASN A 144 -7.56 -2.64 9.21
C ASN A 144 -6.97 -2.39 7.82
N ARG A 145 -6.55 -3.44 7.12
CA ARG A 145 -5.93 -3.37 5.79
C ARG A 145 -6.99 -3.15 4.72
N LEU A 146 -8.11 -3.87 4.82
CA LEU A 146 -9.26 -3.73 3.92
C LEU A 146 -9.97 -2.38 4.10
N ILE A 147 -10.06 -1.89 5.34
CA ILE A 147 -10.55 -0.54 5.63
C ILE A 147 -9.70 0.53 4.93
N LYS A 148 -8.36 0.38 4.94
CA LYS A 148 -7.49 1.30 4.19
C LYS A 148 -7.68 1.17 2.67
N LEU A 149 -7.89 -0.02 2.12
CA LEU A 149 -8.26 -0.13 0.70
C LEU A 149 -9.59 0.58 0.40
N ALA A 150 -10.56 0.53 1.31
CA ALA A 150 -11.80 1.27 1.19
C ALA A 150 -11.59 2.79 1.14
N GLY A 151 -10.62 3.35 1.86
CA GLY A 151 -10.25 4.76 1.72
C GLY A 151 -9.62 5.11 0.37
N TYR A 152 -9.00 4.15 -0.31
CA TYR A 152 -8.34 4.35 -1.60
C TYR A 152 -9.28 4.18 -2.80
N TYR A 153 -10.10 3.13 -2.78
CA TYR A 153 -11.09 2.85 -3.84
C TYR A 153 -12.44 3.52 -3.62
N GLY A 154 -12.70 3.96 -2.39
CA GLY A 154 -14.00 4.40 -1.93
C GLY A 154 -14.61 5.56 -2.68
N ASN A 155 -15.93 5.64 -2.54
CA ASN A 155 -16.76 6.73 -3.01
C ASN A 155 -17.60 7.26 -1.83
N ASP A 156 -18.66 8.03 -2.11
CA ASP A 156 -19.51 8.59 -1.06
C ASP A 156 -20.23 7.53 -0.21
N GLN A 157 -20.60 6.38 -0.77
CA GLN A 157 -21.18 5.26 -0.01
C GLN A 157 -20.20 4.74 1.03
N THR A 158 -18.93 4.61 0.65
CA THR A 158 -17.87 4.14 1.55
C THR A 158 -17.65 5.11 2.72
N LYS A 159 -17.83 6.42 2.52
CA LYS A 159 -17.73 7.41 3.61
C LYS A 159 -18.68 7.09 4.75
N GLY A 160 -19.95 6.80 4.45
CA GLY A 160 -20.96 6.46 5.47
C GLY A 160 -20.58 5.23 6.29
N ALA A 161 -20.11 4.17 5.63
CA ALA A 161 -19.63 2.96 6.32
C ALA A 161 -18.43 3.26 7.23
N LEU A 162 -17.45 4.02 6.75
CA LEU A 162 -16.27 4.40 7.54
C LEU A 162 -16.63 5.26 8.76
N ILE A 163 -17.57 6.20 8.61
CA ILE A 163 -18.10 7.02 9.70
C ILE A 163 -18.69 6.14 10.80
N ASN A 164 -19.50 5.16 10.44
CA ASN A 164 -20.08 4.22 11.39
C ASN A 164 -18.98 3.44 12.12
N ILE A 165 -18.00 2.89 11.39
CA ILE A 165 -16.92 2.08 11.97
C ILE A 165 -16.13 2.86 13.03
N TYR A 166 -15.72 4.11 12.75
CA TYR A 166 -14.92 4.86 13.74
C TYR A 166 -15.74 5.46 14.88
N SER A 167 -17.06 5.60 14.71
CA SER A 167 -17.98 6.16 15.72
C SER A 167 -18.55 5.09 16.65
N GLU A 168 -18.62 3.84 16.21
CA GLU A 168 -19.17 2.72 16.98
C GLU A 168 -18.27 2.35 18.17
N GLU A 169 -18.81 2.42 19.38
CA GLU A 169 -18.04 2.21 20.62
C GLU A 169 -17.41 0.82 20.70
N GLY A 170 -18.08 -0.22 20.20
CA GLY A 170 -17.62 -1.62 20.25
C GLY A 170 -16.41 -1.93 19.38
N ASN A 171 -16.03 -1.07 18.43
CA ASN A 171 -14.89 -1.33 17.56
C ASN A 171 -13.55 -1.11 18.28
N ALA A 172 -12.60 -2.01 18.02
CA ALA A 172 -11.24 -1.91 18.54
C ALA A 172 -10.56 -0.62 18.06
N GLN A 173 -9.68 -0.04 18.88
CA GLN A 173 -9.06 1.26 18.58
C GLN A 173 -8.28 1.26 17.25
N LYS A 174 -7.61 0.16 16.92
CA LYS A 174 -6.89 -0.01 15.64
C LYS A 174 -7.84 0.05 14.43
N ILE A 175 -9.05 -0.48 14.57
CA ILE A 175 -10.09 -0.46 13.53
C ILE A 175 -10.64 0.96 13.37
N LYS A 176 -10.98 1.62 14.48
CA LYS A 176 -11.40 3.03 14.49
C LYS A 176 -10.36 3.95 13.85
N TRP A 177 -9.09 3.76 14.21
CA TRP A 177 -7.98 4.53 13.65
C TRP A 177 -7.87 4.33 12.14
N SER A 178 -7.92 3.09 11.66
CA SER A 178 -7.86 2.81 10.22
C SER A 178 -9.05 3.40 9.46
N ALA A 179 -10.24 3.39 10.07
CA ALA A 179 -11.43 4.01 9.48
C ALA A 179 -11.33 5.55 9.45
N LEU A 180 -10.73 6.19 10.46
CA LEU A 180 -10.44 7.62 10.44
C LEU A 180 -9.47 7.98 9.30
N LEU A 181 -8.39 7.21 9.13
CA LEU A 181 -7.42 7.43 8.06
C LEU A 181 -8.08 7.28 6.68
N ALA A 182 -8.85 6.21 6.49
CA ALA A 182 -9.57 5.94 5.25
C ALA A 182 -10.62 7.03 4.95
N ALA A 183 -11.37 7.48 5.96
CA ALA A 183 -12.34 8.55 5.82
C ALA A 183 -11.67 9.90 5.51
N SER A 184 -10.54 10.20 6.16
CA SER A 184 -9.74 11.39 5.85
C SER A 184 -9.21 11.36 4.42
N ARG A 185 -8.79 10.18 3.93
CA ARG A 185 -8.44 10.02 2.51
C ARG A 185 -9.60 10.34 1.59
N LEU A 186 -10.83 10.00 1.95
CA LEU A 186 -12.03 10.39 1.21
C LEU A 186 -12.48 11.84 1.48
N ASN A 187 -11.65 12.67 2.13
CA ASN A 187 -11.93 14.06 2.48
C ASN A 187 -13.12 14.25 3.44
N VAL A 188 -13.34 13.31 4.36
CA VAL A 188 -14.26 13.52 5.49
C VAL A 188 -13.56 14.45 6.49
N THR A 189 -14.09 15.66 6.65
CA THR A 189 -13.47 16.73 7.44
C THR A 189 -13.34 16.36 8.91
N GLU A 190 -14.39 15.80 9.52
CA GLU A 190 -14.40 15.44 10.94
C GLU A 190 -13.34 14.37 11.25
N ALA A 191 -13.18 13.39 10.35
CA ALA A 191 -12.15 12.37 10.48
C ALA A 191 -10.75 12.99 10.37
N THR A 192 -10.56 13.90 9.42
CA THR A 192 -9.30 14.64 9.21
C THR A 192 -8.92 15.48 10.42
N ASP A 193 -9.88 16.16 11.03
CA ASP A 193 -9.65 16.99 12.21
C ASP A 193 -9.28 16.14 13.42
N LYS A 194 -9.93 14.98 13.59
CA LYS A 194 -9.67 14.05 14.69
C LYS A 194 -8.27 13.41 14.58
N ILE A 195 -7.81 13.03 13.39
CA ILE A 195 -6.45 12.49 13.24
C ILE A 195 -5.38 13.56 13.51
N ILE A 196 -5.59 14.81 13.09
CA ILE A 196 -4.68 15.93 13.38
C ILE A 196 -4.66 16.24 14.88
N GLN A 197 -5.81 16.20 15.54
CA GLN A 197 -5.89 16.35 17.00
C GLN A 197 -5.06 15.27 17.72
N ILE A 198 -5.21 14.00 17.32
CA ILE A 198 -4.42 12.89 17.87
C ILE A 198 -2.93 13.09 17.60
N ALA A 199 -2.56 13.52 16.39
CA ALA A 199 -1.18 13.79 16.01
C ALA A 199 -0.54 14.91 16.86
N ASN A 200 -1.29 16.00 17.10
CA ASN A 200 -0.85 17.10 17.96
C ASN A 200 -0.57 16.67 19.41
N ILE A 201 -1.41 15.79 19.97
CA ILE A 201 -1.23 15.29 21.34
C ILE A 201 0.07 14.49 21.47
N ASN A 202 0.43 13.72 20.44
CA ASN A 202 1.52 12.76 20.54
C ASN A 202 2.91 13.31 20.24
N SER A 203 3.07 14.57 19.80
CA SER A 203 4.35 15.27 19.51
C SER A 203 5.43 14.40 18.86
N LEU A 204 5.76 14.65 17.59
CA LEU A 204 6.71 13.80 16.85
C LEU A 204 8.05 13.59 17.59
N ASN A 205 8.38 12.31 17.73
CA ASN A 205 9.62 11.76 18.25
C ASN A 205 9.87 10.41 17.57
N SER A 206 11.04 9.79 17.75
CA SER A 206 11.41 8.54 17.05
C SER A 206 10.32 7.45 17.12
N ASN A 207 9.72 7.21 18.29
CA ASN A 207 8.74 6.13 18.46
C ASN A 207 7.43 6.47 17.76
N VAL A 208 6.93 7.70 17.99
CA VAL A 208 5.69 8.18 17.38
C VAL A 208 5.84 8.31 15.87
N TYR A 209 7.02 8.70 15.38
CA TYR A 209 7.30 8.88 13.96
C TYR A 209 7.00 7.60 13.16
N HIS A 210 7.62 6.48 13.55
CA HIS A 210 7.52 5.22 12.81
C HIS A 210 6.11 4.61 12.81
N GLU A 211 5.30 4.94 13.80
CA GLU A 211 3.91 4.47 13.89
C GLU A 211 2.94 5.43 13.18
N LEU A 212 3.10 6.74 13.38
CA LEU A 212 2.11 7.74 12.98
C LEU A 212 2.32 8.28 11.56
N VAL A 213 3.57 8.56 11.16
CA VAL A 213 3.84 9.25 9.90
C VAL A 213 3.39 8.44 8.67
N PRO A 214 3.65 7.12 8.57
CA PRO A 214 3.14 6.32 7.46
C PRO A 214 1.62 6.37 7.34
N ASP A 215 0.92 6.39 8.48
CA ASP A 215 -0.53 6.47 8.55
C ASP A 215 -1.07 7.83 8.07
N LEU A 216 -0.42 8.93 8.48
CA LEU A 216 -0.78 10.27 8.03
C LEU A 216 -0.52 10.47 6.53
N LEU A 217 0.62 9.98 6.03
CA LEU A 217 0.94 10.04 4.61
C LEU A 217 -0.09 9.29 3.78
N TYR A 218 -0.48 8.08 4.19
CA TYR A 218 -1.51 7.28 3.54
C TYR A 218 -2.82 8.07 3.28
N THR A 219 -3.17 9.07 4.11
CA THR A 219 -4.40 9.85 3.89
C THR A 219 -4.39 10.63 2.58
N ARG A 220 -3.22 11.04 2.06
CA ARG A 220 -3.11 11.95 0.90
C ARG A 220 -4.06 13.15 0.98
N ASN A 221 -4.33 13.62 2.20
CA ASN A 221 -5.23 14.71 2.48
C ASN A 221 -4.43 16.01 2.65
N THR A 222 -4.82 17.07 1.94
CA THR A 222 -4.10 18.36 1.93
C THR A 222 -3.90 18.92 3.33
N LYS A 223 -4.93 18.87 4.20
CA LYS A 223 -4.85 19.40 5.56
C LYS A 223 -3.88 18.61 6.44
N VAL A 224 -3.79 17.30 6.23
CA VAL A 224 -2.80 16.43 6.90
C VAL A 224 -1.39 16.76 6.43
N TYR A 225 -1.19 16.96 5.12
CA TYR A 225 0.11 17.32 4.57
C TYR A 225 0.57 18.72 5.02
N GLN A 226 -0.35 19.68 5.14
CA GLN A 226 -0.06 20.98 5.76
C GLN A 226 0.41 20.83 7.20
N TRP A 227 -0.23 19.94 7.96
CA TRP A 227 0.24 19.60 9.30
C TRP A 227 1.65 19.02 9.27
N LEU A 228 1.95 18.10 8.35
CA LEU A 228 3.30 17.52 8.17
C LEU A 228 4.33 18.58 7.79
N PHE A 229 4.02 19.51 6.88
CA PHE A 229 4.90 20.63 6.55
C PHE A 229 5.21 21.51 7.76
N ASN A 230 4.23 21.73 8.65
CA ASN A 230 4.49 22.44 9.91
C ASN A 230 5.43 21.66 10.83
N GLN A 231 5.43 20.33 10.79
CA GLN A 231 6.37 19.52 11.57
C GLN A 231 7.81 19.58 11.03
N LEU A 232 8.03 19.90 9.76
CA LEU A 232 9.38 20.11 9.22
C LEU A 232 10.13 21.26 9.93
N LYS A 233 9.38 22.26 10.41
CA LYS A 233 9.92 23.47 11.05
C LYS A 233 10.35 23.25 12.50
N VAL A 234 10.04 22.08 13.07
CA VAL A 234 10.36 21.73 14.46
C VAL A 234 11.83 21.34 14.55
N ALA A 235 12.65 22.26 15.05
CA ALA A 235 14.11 22.11 15.09
C ALA A 235 14.61 21.14 16.19
N GLU A 236 13.73 20.68 17.08
CA GLU A 236 14.09 19.76 18.16
C GLU A 236 14.52 18.39 17.65
N LYS A 237 15.64 17.90 18.19
CA LYS A 237 16.22 16.60 17.83
C LYS A 237 15.54 15.45 18.58
N ARG A 238 14.26 15.21 18.30
CA ARG A 238 13.43 14.16 18.95
C ARG A 238 13.42 12.82 18.19
N CYS A 239 13.94 12.82 16.96
CA CYS A 239 14.10 11.62 16.15
C CYS A 239 15.53 11.07 16.25
N SER A 240 15.76 9.86 15.73
CA SER A 240 17.08 9.23 15.81
C SER A 240 17.42 8.47 14.53
N TYR A 241 18.70 8.48 14.20
CA TYR A 241 19.29 7.71 13.12
C TYR A 241 20.29 6.70 13.69
N TYR A 242 20.34 5.48 13.14
CA TYR A 242 21.27 4.44 13.59
C TYR A 242 22.59 4.52 12.82
N ARG A 243 23.70 4.64 13.54
CA ARG A 243 25.07 4.43 13.02
C ARG A 243 25.70 3.23 13.71
N GLU A 244 26.86 2.78 13.23
CA GLU A 244 27.64 1.69 13.86
C GLU A 244 27.91 1.96 15.35
N SER A 245 28.07 3.22 15.73
CA SER A 245 28.29 3.67 17.11
C SER A 245 27.01 3.82 17.96
N GLY A 246 25.82 3.57 17.40
CA GLY A 246 24.53 3.68 18.09
C GLY A 246 23.58 4.75 17.51
N LYS A 247 22.53 5.09 18.29
CA LYS A 247 21.51 6.07 17.90
C LYS A 247 22.02 7.50 18.05
N VAL A 248 21.93 8.29 16.98
CA VAL A 248 22.26 9.72 16.97
C VAL A 248 20.96 10.53 16.90
N PRO A 249 20.70 11.48 17.83
CA PRO A 249 19.54 12.36 17.76
C PRO A 249 19.59 13.29 16.54
N ILE A 250 18.47 13.37 15.83
CA ILE A 250 18.28 14.20 14.63
C ILE A 250 16.93 14.93 14.66
N GLN A 251 16.80 15.97 13.84
CA GLN A 251 15.51 16.61 13.60
C GLN A 251 14.57 15.63 12.91
N CYS A 252 13.32 15.58 13.35
CA CYS A 252 12.29 14.74 12.72
C CYS A 252 11.94 15.21 11.29
N GLY A 253 12.27 16.47 10.95
CA GLY A 253 12.09 17.01 9.61
C GLY A 253 12.89 16.26 8.53
N TYR A 254 14.06 15.68 8.86
CA TYR A 254 14.89 14.96 7.88
C TYR A 254 14.22 13.68 7.34
N PRO A 255 13.82 12.70 8.16
CA PRO A 255 13.10 11.54 7.63
C PRO A 255 11.73 11.93 7.07
N LEU A 256 11.08 12.97 7.61
CA LEU A 256 9.79 13.43 7.10
C LEU A 256 9.88 13.98 5.68
N MET A 257 10.93 14.72 5.37
CA MET A 257 11.25 15.19 4.02
C MET A 257 11.34 14.00 3.04
N GLU A 258 12.10 12.96 3.39
CA GLU A 258 12.22 11.75 2.57
C GLU A 258 10.89 11.04 2.34
N ASP A 259 10.14 10.80 3.42
CA ASP A 259 8.88 10.05 3.35
C ASP A 259 7.77 10.80 2.58
N MET A 260 7.87 12.13 2.47
CA MET A 260 6.90 12.94 1.72
C MET A 260 7.20 12.98 0.21
N ALA A 261 8.44 12.76 -0.21
CA ALA A 261 8.92 13.02 -1.57
C ALA A 261 8.11 12.29 -2.66
N ALA A 262 7.83 10.99 -2.49
CA ALA A 262 7.12 10.19 -3.49
C ALA A 262 5.65 10.58 -3.70
N TYR A 263 5.08 11.42 -2.84
CA TYR A 263 3.63 11.66 -2.79
C TYR A 263 3.23 13.08 -3.15
N ILE A 264 4.17 13.99 -3.34
CA ILE A 264 3.90 15.37 -3.71
C ILE A 264 4.32 15.54 -5.16
N LYS A 265 3.41 16.07 -5.99
CA LYS A 265 3.74 16.45 -7.35
C LYS A 265 4.59 17.70 -7.35
N ASP A 266 5.59 17.74 -8.24
CA ASP A 266 6.52 18.86 -8.37
C ASP A 266 7.28 19.15 -7.07
N TYR A 267 7.68 18.09 -6.36
CA TYR A 267 8.49 18.17 -5.15
C TYR A 267 9.81 18.89 -5.44
N PRO A 268 10.25 19.86 -4.61
CA PRO A 268 11.35 20.78 -4.96
C PRO A 268 12.73 20.13 -4.93
N ILE A 269 12.87 18.99 -4.25
CA ILE A 269 14.15 18.31 -4.07
C ILE A 269 14.20 17.09 -4.98
N GLU A 270 15.31 16.89 -5.68
CA GLU A 270 15.54 15.71 -6.51
C GLU A 270 15.44 14.40 -5.70
N HIS A 271 14.67 13.43 -6.19
CA HIS A 271 14.39 12.20 -5.47
C HIS A 271 14.14 11.00 -6.40
N ASP A 272 14.38 9.79 -5.88
CA ASP A 272 13.97 8.51 -6.45
C ASP A 272 13.05 7.79 -5.44
N GLY A 273 11.74 7.86 -5.67
CA GLY A 273 10.76 7.42 -4.68
C GLY A 273 10.86 8.23 -3.39
N ASN A 274 11.14 7.58 -2.26
CA ASN A 274 11.35 8.23 -0.97
C ASN A 274 12.82 8.60 -0.71
N LEU A 275 13.75 8.25 -1.61
CA LEU A 275 15.16 8.57 -1.45
C LEU A 275 15.42 9.95 -2.05
N ILE A 276 15.79 10.92 -1.21
CA ILE A 276 16.27 12.22 -1.69
C ILE A 276 17.74 12.12 -2.13
N LEU A 277 18.10 12.84 -3.19
CA LEU A 277 19.43 12.79 -3.79
C LEU A 277 20.22 14.05 -3.44
N VAL A 278 20.54 14.23 -2.15
CA VAL A 278 21.23 15.43 -1.63
C VAL A 278 22.46 15.10 -0.80
N ASN A 279 23.45 16.00 -0.84
CA ASN A 279 24.65 15.92 0.00
C ASN A 279 24.53 16.73 1.31
N ASP A 280 23.62 17.70 1.34
CA ASP A 280 23.38 18.58 2.49
C ASP A 280 21.89 18.57 2.87
N TYR A 281 21.57 17.77 3.88
CA TYR A 281 20.21 17.60 4.40
C TYR A 281 19.67 18.85 5.08
N GLU A 282 20.53 19.69 5.66
CA GLU A 282 20.10 20.92 6.33
C GLU A 282 19.66 21.95 5.29
N SER A 283 20.47 22.12 4.24
CA SER A 283 20.11 22.98 3.10
C SER A 283 18.85 22.48 2.40
N ALA A 284 18.72 21.17 2.16
CA ALA A 284 17.54 20.58 1.54
C ALA A 284 16.27 20.78 2.39
N LEU A 285 16.34 20.53 3.71
CA LEU A 285 15.20 20.76 4.60
C LEU A 285 14.76 22.23 4.60
N ASN A 286 15.71 23.17 4.60
CA ASN A 286 15.41 24.60 4.52
C ASN A 286 14.75 24.98 3.18
N GLU A 287 15.25 24.43 2.06
CA GLU A 287 14.64 24.61 0.74
C GLU A 287 13.19 24.12 0.73
N LEU A 288 12.93 22.92 1.27
CA LEU A 288 11.58 22.37 1.36
C LEU A 288 10.66 23.22 2.23
N ILE A 289 11.15 23.74 3.35
CA ILE A 289 10.38 24.63 4.23
C ILE A 289 9.98 25.90 3.49
N ILE A 290 10.92 26.54 2.78
CA ILE A 290 10.67 27.74 1.99
C ILE A 290 9.65 27.45 0.89
N TRP A 291 9.83 26.36 0.16
CA TRP A 291 8.92 25.93 -0.88
C TRP A 291 7.51 25.69 -0.32
N ALA A 292 7.38 24.93 0.79
CA ALA A 292 6.10 24.63 1.43
C ALA A 292 5.35 25.91 1.86
N ASP A 293 6.08 26.93 2.33
CA ASP A 293 5.50 28.23 2.67
C ASP A 293 5.05 29.04 1.45
N SER A 294 5.63 28.79 0.27
CA SER A 294 5.22 29.43 -0.99
C SER A 294 3.98 28.78 -1.63
N VAL A 295 3.76 27.49 -1.40
CA VAL A 295 2.68 26.70 -2.04
C VAL A 295 1.54 26.32 -1.08
N LYS A 296 1.48 26.87 0.14
CA LYS A 296 0.61 26.50 1.27
C LYS A 296 -0.66 25.71 0.95
N ASP A 297 -1.47 26.18 0.00
CA ASP A 297 -2.76 25.58 -0.39
C ASP A 297 -2.82 25.12 -1.87
N SER A 298 -1.74 25.32 -2.65
CA SER A 298 -1.68 25.05 -4.09
C SER A 298 -0.87 23.82 -4.49
N PHE A 299 -0.19 23.16 -3.54
CA PHE A 299 0.52 21.91 -3.85
C PHE A 299 -0.44 20.76 -4.18
N SER A 300 0.03 19.85 -5.04
CA SER A 300 -0.75 18.67 -5.45
C SER A 300 -0.17 17.40 -4.86
N ILE A 301 -1.04 16.52 -4.34
CA ILE A 301 -0.65 15.23 -3.79
C ILE A 301 -0.97 14.14 -4.81
N ASP A 302 -0.06 13.21 -5.04
CA ASP A 302 -0.34 12.01 -5.80
C ASP A 302 -1.24 11.04 -5.00
N ARG A 303 -2.51 11.03 -5.38
CA ARG A 303 -3.54 10.16 -4.79
C ARG A 303 -3.65 8.81 -5.49
N SER A 304 -2.85 8.58 -6.55
CA SER A 304 -2.84 7.35 -7.34
C SER A 304 -2.08 6.21 -6.66
N ILE A 305 -1.23 6.51 -5.67
CA ILE A 305 -0.46 5.52 -4.91
C ILE A 305 -1.26 5.11 -3.67
N PHE A 306 -1.39 3.80 -3.44
CA PHE A 306 -2.01 3.25 -2.24
C PHE A 306 -1.17 3.55 -0.99
#